data_AF-A0AAV2Q1V7-F1
#
_entry.id   AF-A0AAV2Q1V7-F1
#
_cell.length_a   1.000
_cell.length_b   1.000
_cell.length_c   1.000
_cell.angle_alpha   90.00
_cell.angle_beta   90.00
_cell.angle_gamma   90.00
#
_symmetry.space_group_name_H-M   'P 1'
#
loop_
_entity.id
_entity.type
_entity.pdbx_description
1 polymer ?
#
loop_
_entity_poly.entity_id
_entity_poly.type
_entity_poly.pdbx_seq_one_letter_code
_entity_poly.pdbx_strand_id
1 'polypeptide(L)'
;MELASGHTAVDLEGEELKRQEKDFSGYTKGLVRLQPERWLFPKAFTRFADKYYELQWKPSDVCIMTYPKCGTTWMQEIIWTMKNNPDLNNPEASAPLYGRSPFLEMDMLMFGTAVADLPHSKDDPLMNGFQKMCPGKNIEDGLMIQMTDVLPEPRVIKTHLPFSILSPHILENTKVVFVARNPKDAIVSYHHHSRLILGHGYTGTFEEFVKYFVADDLMFGPYWLMLRQAWERRSHPNMHIVFFEEMKADIKGALRKLNTFLGTGLNDKQIENVTEWTSFKSMKERGVMEGTADDSFWIKEVKDKDGGFMRKGTTGDWKNKFTPELEKLVDEWTQKHLGDLGVNFKYSL
;
A
#
# COMPACT_ATOMS: atom_id res chain seq x y z
N MET A 1 5.33 0.59 -24.58
CA MET A 1 6.45 1.46 -24.17
C MET A 1 7.39 0.62 -23.33
N GLU A 2 8.66 0.52 -23.74
CA GLU A 2 9.69 -0.12 -22.92
C GLU A 2 10.05 0.78 -21.73
N LEU A 3 10.27 0.16 -20.56
CA LEU A 3 10.59 0.84 -19.31
C LEU A 3 11.99 0.44 -18.82
N ALA A 4 12.61 1.25 -17.97
CA ALA A 4 13.91 0.95 -17.36
C ALA A 4 13.92 -0.36 -16.55
N SER A 5 12.75 -0.76 -16.03
CA SER A 5 12.55 -2.05 -15.36
C SER A 5 12.58 -3.26 -16.30
N GLY A 6 12.76 -3.06 -17.62
CA GLY A 6 12.74 -4.11 -18.64
C GLY A 6 11.34 -4.62 -18.99
N HIS A 7 10.28 -4.00 -18.44
CA HIS A 7 8.91 -4.33 -18.78
C HIS A 7 8.43 -3.54 -19.99
N THR A 8 7.50 -4.12 -20.75
CA THR A 8 6.76 -3.39 -21.79
C THR A 8 5.39 -2.98 -21.23
N ALA A 9 5.12 -1.68 -21.13
CA ALA A 9 3.79 -1.15 -20.86
C ALA A 9 2.91 -1.17 -22.12
N VAL A 10 1.77 -1.82 -22.03
CA VAL A 10 0.77 -1.96 -23.10
C VAL A 10 -0.54 -1.33 -22.63
N ASP A 11 -1.12 -0.44 -23.42
CA ASP A 11 -2.43 0.14 -23.11
C ASP A 11 -3.48 -0.96 -23.00
N LEU A 12 -4.36 -0.84 -22.00
CA LEU A 12 -5.48 -1.75 -21.84
C LEU A 12 -6.57 -1.37 -22.84
N GLU A 13 -7.00 -2.33 -23.66
CA GLU A 13 -7.98 -2.12 -24.72
C GLU A 13 -9.01 -3.26 -24.77
N GLY A 14 -10.02 -3.11 -25.64
CA GLY A 14 -10.97 -4.17 -25.95
C GLY A 14 -11.88 -4.57 -24.79
N GLU A 15 -12.20 -5.86 -24.68
CA GLU A 15 -13.14 -6.38 -23.69
C GLU A 15 -12.62 -6.27 -22.25
N GLU A 16 -11.30 -6.33 -22.05
CA GLU A 16 -10.70 -6.15 -20.72
C GLU A 16 -10.92 -4.71 -20.22
N LEU A 17 -10.69 -3.70 -21.08
CA LEU A 17 -10.96 -2.31 -20.75
C LEU A 17 -12.45 -2.06 -20.48
N LYS A 18 -13.34 -2.53 -21.37
CA LYS A 18 -14.80 -2.39 -21.19
C LYS A 18 -15.27 -2.98 -19.86
N ARG A 19 -14.70 -4.12 -19.47
CA ARG A 19 -14.98 -4.76 -18.19
C ARG A 19 -14.53 -3.87 -17.02
N GLN A 20 -13.31 -3.34 -17.06
CA GLN A 20 -12.83 -2.38 -16.04
C GLN A 20 -13.74 -1.15 -15.93
N GLU A 21 -14.03 -0.48 -17.05
CA GLU A 21 -14.82 0.76 -17.08
C GLU A 21 -16.27 0.56 -16.61
N LYS A 22 -16.81 -0.65 -16.76
CA LYS A 22 -18.15 -0.98 -16.27
C LYS A 22 -18.26 -0.82 -14.75
N ASP A 23 -17.26 -1.30 -14.00
CA ASP A 23 -17.35 -1.39 -12.54
C ASP A 23 -16.42 -0.39 -11.82
N PHE A 24 -15.42 0.21 -12.49
CA PHE A 24 -14.47 1.16 -11.92
C PHE A 24 -14.54 2.52 -12.62
N SER A 25 -15.27 3.47 -12.04
CA SER A 25 -15.40 4.83 -12.61
C SER A 25 -14.16 5.70 -12.39
N GLY A 26 -13.25 5.28 -11.51
CA GLY A 26 -12.08 6.07 -11.12
C GLY A 26 -10.94 6.08 -12.13
N TYR A 27 -10.88 5.15 -13.09
CA TYR A 27 -9.75 5.03 -14.02
C TYR A 27 -9.89 5.92 -15.27
N THR A 28 -10.10 7.23 -15.06
CA THR A 28 -10.50 8.19 -16.11
C THR A 28 -9.42 8.50 -17.15
N LYS A 29 -8.15 8.14 -16.89
CA LYS A 29 -7.00 8.46 -17.77
C LYS A 29 -6.41 7.21 -18.45
N GLY A 30 -7.15 6.11 -18.46
CA GLY A 30 -6.74 4.85 -19.06
C GLY A 30 -5.86 3.99 -18.14
N LEU A 31 -5.68 2.74 -18.54
CA LEU A 31 -4.95 1.71 -17.81
C LEU A 31 -3.85 1.12 -18.70
N VAL A 32 -2.81 0.58 -18.08
CA VAL A 32 -1.74 -0.17 -18.75
C VAL A 32 -1.51 -1.51 -18.06
N ARG A 33 -1.16 -2.52 -18.87
CA ARG A 33 -0.61 -3.80 -18.42
C ARG A 33 0.90 -3.81 -18.66
N LEU A 34 1.67 -4.18 -17.65
CA LEU A 34 3.10 -4.42 -17.81
C LEU A 34 3.34 -5.88 -18.17
N GLN A 35 3.95 -6.15 -19.31
CA GLN A 35 4.36 -7.50 -19.72
C GLN A 35 5.78 -7.81 -19.22
N PRO A 36 6.09 -9.09 -18.92
CA PRO A 36 5.22 -10.27 -19.07
C PRO A 36 4.29 -10.58 -17.88
N GLU A 37 4.49 -9.97 -16.71
CA GLU A 37 3.82 -10.32 -15.44
C GLU A 37 2.35 -9.87 -15.35
N ARG A 38 1.91 -9.04 -16.30
CA ARG A 38 0.58 -8.43 -16.40
C ARG A 38 0.22 -7.49 -15.25
N TRP A 39 1.17 -6.74 -14.69
CA TRP A 39 0.81 -5.74 -13.65
C TRP A 39 -0.17 -4.70 -14.18
N LEU A 40 -1.24 -4.40 -13.45
CA LEU A 40 -2.24 -3.39 -13.84
C LEU A 40 -2.01 -2.06 -13.11
N PHE A 41 -1.85 -0.97 -13.86
CA PHE A 41 -1.70 0.39 -13.34
C PHE A 41 -2.50 1.42 -14.14
N PRO A 42 -2.78 2.61 -13.58
CA PRO A 42 -3.17 3.77 -14.37
C PRO A 42 -2.10 4.08 -15.42
N LYS A 43 -2.51 4.55 -16.60
CA LYS A 43 -1.58 4.87 -17.70
C LYS A 43 -0.51 5.89 -17.30
N ALA A 44 -0.85 6.79 -16.38
CA ALA A 44 0.09 7.75 -15.78
C ALA A 44 1.32 7.08 -15.12
N PHE A 45 1.26 5.80 -14.76
CA PHE A 45 2.43 5.04 -14.31
C PHE A 45 3.61 5.16 -15.29
N THR A 46 3.36 5.10 -16.60
CA THR A 46 4.40 5.17 -17.63
C THR A 46 5.22 6.46 -17.59
N ARG A 47 4.68 7.53 -17.01
CA ARG A 47 5.39 8.81 -16.83
C ARG A 47 6.39 8.79 -15.67
N PHE A 48 6.16 7.93 -14.68
CA PHE A 48 6.94 7.89 -13.43
C PHE A 48 7.71 6.58 -13.25
N ALA A 49 7.42 5.56 -14.06
CA ALA A 49 7.98 4.22 -13.95
C ALA A 49 9.51 4.21 -13.82
N ASP A 50 10.20 4.92 -14.72
CA ASP A 50 11.67 4.99 -14.70
C ASP A 50 12.17 5.73 -13.46
N LYS A 51 11.46 6.76 -12.99
CA LYS A 51 11.80 7.45 -11.74
C LYS A 51 11.63 6.56 -10.50
N TYR A 52 10.63 5.67 -10.49
CA TYR A 52 10.48 4.68 -9.41
C TYR A 52 11.61 3.64 -9.44
N TYR A 53 12.01 3.21 -10.64
CA TYR A 53 13.10 2.26 -10.84
C TYR A 53 14.46 2.85 -10.42
N GLU A 54 14.70 4.12 -10.77
CA GLU A 54 15.93 4.86 -10.52
C GLU A 54 15.98 5.56 -9.15
N LEU A 55 14.94 5.42 -8.33
CA LEU A 55 14.89 6.04 -7.01
C LEU A 55 16.13 5.66 -6.21
N GLN A 56 16.80 6.67 -5.67
CA GLN A 56 18.04 6.48 -4.91
C GLN A 56 17.71 6.03 -3.48
N TRP A 57 17.73 4.72 -3.28
CA TRP A 57 17.60 4.06 -1.98
C TRP A 57 18.86 4.25 -1.14
N LYS A 58 18.70 4.54 0.15
CA LYS A 58 19.81 4.85 1.08
C LYS A 58 19.95 3.78 2.18
N PRO A 59 21.18 3.56 2.70
CA PRO A 59 21.46 2.65 3.83
C PRO A 59 20.55 2.78 5.05
N SER A 60 20.12 4.01 5.35
CA SER A 60 19.31 4.34 6.52
C SER A 60 17.80 4.16 6.30
N ASP A 61 17.36 3.97 5.04
CA ASP A 61 15.95 3.87 4.69
C ASP A 61 15.30 2.59 5.22
N VAL A 62 13.98 2.65 5.35
CA VAL A 62 13.12 1.48 5.50
C VAL A 62 11.99 1.55 4.49
N CYS A 63 11.90 0.56 3.61
CA CYS A 63 10.82 0.40 2.65
C CYS A 63 9.74 -0.51 3.22
N ILE A 64 8.51 -0.01 3.31
CA ILE A 64 7.31 -0.76 3.68
C ILE A 64 6.61 -1.16 2.39
N MET A 65 6.70 -2.45 2.06
CA MET A 65 6.13 -2.99 0.84
C MET A 65 4.95 -3.88 1.16
N THR A 66 3.79 -3.65 0.54
CA THR A 66 2.62 -4.52 0.77
C THR A 66 1.76 -4.59 -0.48
N TYR A 67 1.05 -5.68 -0.70
CA TYR A 67 -0.14 -5.60 -1.54
C TYR A 67 -1.17 -4.67 -0.87
N PRO A 68 -2.01 -3.92 -1.62
CA PRO A 68 -3.03 -3.08 -1.03
C PRO A 68 -3.83 -3.79 0.07
N LYS A 69 -4.07 -3.07 1.17
CA LYS A 69 -4.91 -3.51 2.30
C LYS A 69 -4.38 -4.69 3.13
N CYS A 70 -3.09 -4.95 3.07
CA CYS A 70 -2.41 -5.94 3.93
C CYS A 70 -1.89 -5.38 5.27
N GLY A 71 -2.18 -4.12 5.64
CA GLY A 71 -1.78 -3.54 6.93
C GLY A 71 -0.74 -2.41 6.85
N THR A 72 -0.58 -1.81 5.68
CA THR A 72 0.45 -0.82 5.36
C THR A 72 0.44 0.38 6.30
N THR A 73 -0.72 1.03 6.50
CA THR A 73 -0.82 2.21 7.39
C THR A 73 -0.43 1.89 8.83
N TRP A 74 -0.76 0.69 9.31
CA TRP A 74 -0.35 0.24 10.63
C TRP A 74 1.17 0.08 10.70
N MET A 75 1.77 -0.53 9.68
CA MET A 75 3.21 -0.69 9.59
C MET A 75 3.96 0.64 9.44
N GLN A 76 3.38 1.63 8.72
CA GLN A 76 3.93 2.98 8.61
C GLN A 76 4.01 3.66 9.99
N GLU A 77 2.91 3.63 10.76
CA GLU A 77 2.89 4.16 12.13
C GLU A 77 3.88 3.40 13.03
N ILE A 78 3.94 2.07 12.95
CA ILE A 78 4.86 1.25 13.75
C ILE A 78 6.31 1.66 13.48
N ILE A 79 6.77 1.58 12.23
CA ILE A 79 8.17 1.78 11.90
C ILE A 79 8.58 3.23 12.12
N TRP A 80 7.72 4.19 11.74
CA TRP A 80 8.01 5.60 11.96
C TRP A 80 8.12 5.92 13.45
N THR A 81 7.19 5.44 14.29
CA THR A 81 7.23 5.68 15.74
C THR A 81 8.42 4.98 16.39
N MET A 82 8.75 3.74 15.99
CA MET A 82 9.94 3.04 16.50
C MET A 82 11.23 3.81 16.25
N LYS A 83 11.37 4.46 15.10
CA LYS A 83 12.60 5.15 14.70
C LYS A 83 12.66 6.60 15.17
N ASN A 84 11.52 7.30 15.17
CA ASN A 84 11.49 8.74 15.33
C ASN A 84 10.73 9.21 16.58
N ASN A 85 9.93 8.35 17.21
CA ASN A 85 9.09 8.74 18.34
C ASN A 85 8.94 7.64 19.42
N PRO A 86 10.02 6.95 19.85
CA PRO A 86 9.90 5.84 20.80
C PRO A 86 9.44 6.28 22.20
N ASP A 87 9.66 7.55 22.55
CA ASP A 87 9.27 8.16 23.83
C ASP A 87 8.00 9.02 23.74
N LEU A 88 7.31 9.02 22.59
CA LEU A 88 6.05 9.72 22.34
C LEU A 88 6.09 11.25 22.56
N ASN A 89 7.24 11.86 22.32
CA ASN A 89 7.49 13.30 22.52
C ASN A 89 7.92 14.05 21.24
N ASN A 90 8.00 13.37 20.10
CA ASN A 90 8.32 14.01 18.83
C ASN A 90 7.08 14.73 18.27
N PRO A 91 7.11 16.07 18.12
CA PRO A 91 5.97 16.84 17.62
C PRO A 91 5.61 16.48 16.19
N GLU A 92 6.57 15.99 15.39
CA GLU A 92 6.31 15.55 14.02
C GLU A 92 5.36 14.35 13.96
N ALA A 93 5.11 13.65 15.06
CA ALA A 93 4.16 12.52 15.10
C ALA A 93 2.72 12.91 14.75
N SER A 94 2.37 14.21 14.82
CA SER A 94 1.09 14.76 14.37
C SER A 94 1.12 15.24 12.91
N ALA A 95 2.29 15.28 12.26
CA ALA A 95 2.39 15.65 10.87
C ALA A 95 1.62 14.65 9.98
N PRO A 96 1.04 15.11 8.85
CA PRO A 96 0.35 14.23 7.92
C PRO A 96 1.23 13.05 7.50
N LEU A 97 0.60 11.88 7.33
CA LEU A 97 1.32 10.63 7.09
C LEU A 97 2.24 10.69 5.86
N TYR A 98 1.88 11.43 4.81
CA TYR A 98 2.75 11.58 3.63
C TYR A 98 4.08 12.30 3.92
N GLY A 99 4.11 13.21 4.91
CA GLY A 99 5.32 13.93 5.31
C GLY A 99 6.20 13.11 6.26
N ARG A 100 5.64 12.06 6.87
CA ARG A 100 6.38 11.13 7.76
C ARG A 100 6.82 9.87 7.02
N SER A 101 5.92 9.33 6.22
CA SER A 101 6.08 8.10 5.47
C SER A 101 5.40 8.20 4.10
N PRO A 102 6.11 8.71 3.07
CA PRO A 102 5.52 9.01 1.78
C PRO A 102 5.06 7.73 1.07
N PHE A 103 3.99 7.86 0.28
CA PHE A 103 3.49 6.80 -0.58
C PHE A 103 4.06 7.01 -1.99
N LEU A 104 5.07 6.23 -2.36
CA LEU A 104 5.93 6.48 -3.51
C LEU A 104 5.15 6.68 -4.82
N GLU A 105 4.21 5.80 -5.11
CA GLU A 105 3.43 5.82 -6.35
C GLU A 105 2.15 6.64 -6.27
N MET A 106 1.97 7.49 -5.27
CA MET A 106 0.80 8.37 -5.22
C MET A 106 0.76 9.31 -6.45
N ASP A 107 1.90 9.64 -7.05
CA ASP A 107 1.98 10.41 -8.30
C ASP A 107 1.12 9.80 -9.41
N MET A 108 1.29 8.51 -9.72
CA MET A 108 0.48 7.88 -10.79
C MET A 108 -1.02 7.87 -10.46
N LEU A 109 -1.39 7.86 -9.18
CA LEU A 109 -2.80 7.88 -8.76
C LEU A 109 -3.40 9.28 -8.92
N MET A 110 -2.66 10.32 -8.51
CA MET A 110 -3.10 11.71 -8.63
C MET A 110 -3.23 12.15 -10.08
N PHE A 111 -2.35 11.70 -10.98
CA PHE A 111 -2.38 12.08 -12.39
C PHE A 111 -3.10 11.08 -13.30
N GLY A 112 -3.40 9.87 -12.82
CA GLY A 112 -3.93 8.76 -13.63
C GLY A 112 -5.36 8.36 -13.34
N THR A 113 -6.03 8.98 -12.36
CA THR A 113 -7.38 8.59 -11.93
C THR A 113 -8.31 9.80 -11.86
N ALA A 114 -9.56 9.59 -11.48
CA ALA A 114 -10.56 10.63 -11.22
C ALA A 114 -10.09 11.67 -10.19
N VAL A 115 -9.07 11.36 -9.38
CA VAL A 115 -8.40 12.33 -8.50
C VAL A 115 -7.79 13.49 -9.29
N ALA A 116 -7.29 13.24 -10.51
CA ALA A 116 -6.74 14.25 -11.40
C ALA A 116 -7.78 15.29 -11.85
N ASP A 117 -9.06 14.92 -11.80
CA ASP A 117 -10.18 15.74 -12.24
C ASP A 117 -10.77 16.57 -11.08
N LEU A 118 -10.28 16.37 -9.86
CA LEU A 118 -10.68 17.16 -8.71
C LEU A 118 -10.15 18.60 -8.83
N PRO A 119 -10.94 19.62 -8.49
CA PRO A 119 -10.44 20.97 -8.42
C PRO A 119 -9.39 21.05 -7.33
N HIS A 120 -8.15 21.44 -7.68
CA HIS A 120 -7.14 21.75 -6.68
C HIS A 120 -7.58 22.97 -5.88
N SER A 121 -8.04 22.74 -4.65
CA SER A 121 -8.26 23.82 -3.69
C SER A 121 -6.93 24.52 -3.44
N LYS A 122 -6.94 25.85 -3.28
CA LYS A 122 -5.77 26.59 -2.81
C LYS A 122 -5.32 26.13 -1.41
N ASP A 123 -6.21 25.48 -0.68
CA ASP A 123 -5.98 24.98 0.67
C ASP A 123 -5.72 23.46 0.72
N ASP A 124 -5.40 22.82 -0.41
CA ASP A 124 -5.05 21.40 -0.43
C ASP A 124 -3.80 21.13 0.45
N PRO A 125 -3.93 20.34 1.54
CA PRO A 125 -2.83 20.11 2.48
C PRO A 125 -1.60 19.46 1.84
N LEU A 126 -1.80 18.57 0.86
CA LEU A 126 -0.71 17.89 0.18
C LEU A 126 0.04 18.87 -0.73
N MET A 127 -0.69 19.70 -1.50
CA MET A 127 -0.09 20.71 -2.36
C MET A 127 0.68 21.77 -1.56
N ASN A 128 0.11 22.23 -0.44
CA ASN A 128 0.76 23.15 0.47
C ASN A 128 1.99 22.51 1.14
N GLY A 129 1.89 21.24 1.53
CA GLY A 129 3.02 20.44 2.03
C GLY A 129 4.15 20.32 1.00
N PHE A 130 3.81 20.02 -0.25
CA PHE A 130 4.78 19.94 -1.35
C PHE A 130 5.50 21.27 -1.57
N GLN A 131 4.77 22.38 -1.69
CA GLN A 131 5.38 23.70 -1.89
C GLN A 131 6.33 24.08 -0.76
N LYS A 132 6.00 23.71 0.48
CA LYS A 132 6.86 23.93 1.65
C LYS A 132 8.13 23.06 1.61
N MET A 133 8.00 21.77 1.26
CA MET A 133 9.11 20.82 1.27
C MET A 133 10.03 20.95 0.04
N CYS A 134 9.45 21.30 -1.10
CA CYS A 134 10.08 21.31 -2.41
C CYS A 134 9.87 22.67 -3.11
N PRO A 135 10.36 23.80 -2.55
CA PRO A 135 10.08 25.12 -3.10
C PRO A 135 10.64 25.26 -4.53
N GLY A 136 9.80 25.75 -5.44
CA GLY A 136 10.16 25.98 -6.85
C GLY A 136 10.24 24.71 -7.71
N LYS A 137 9.90 23.54 -7.18
CA LYS A 137 9.82 22.29 -7.93
C LYS A 137 8.49 22.15 -8.68
N ASN A 138 8.53 21.46 -9.81
CA ASN A 138 7.35 21.20 -10.62
C ASN A 138 6.68 19.90 -10.16
N ILE A 139 5.38 19.95 -9.83
CA ILE A 139 4.62 18.74 -9.48
C ILE A 139 4.61 17.72 -10.61
N GLU A 140 4.78 18.17 -11.85
CA GLU A 140 4.74 17.29 -13.01
C GLU A 140 5.95 16.33 -13.03
N ASP A 141 7.00 16.62 -12.28
CA ASP A 141 8.17 15.75 -12.15
C ASP A 141 8.00 14.62 -11.13
N GLY A 142 6.83 14.51 -10.49
CA GLY A 142 6.53 13.54 -9.44
C GLY A 142 6.59 14.23 -8.08
N LEU A 143 5.42 14.58 -7.56
CA LEU A 143 5.25 15.26 -6.28
C LEU A 143 5.83 14.43 -5.14
N MET A 144 5.48 13.14 -5.06
CA MET A 144 5.87 12.27 -3.95
C MET A 144 7.28 11.72 -4.11
N ILE A 145 7.74 11.49 -5.34
CA ILE A 145 9.16 11.22 -5.61
C ILE A 145 10.03 12.36 -5.05
N GLN A 146 9.72 13.61 -5.42
CA GLN A 146 10.50 14.78 -4.97
C GLN A 146 10.41 15.00 -3.47
N MET A 147 9.24 14.82 -2.84
CA MET A 147 9.12 14.88 -1.39
C MET A 147 9.97 13.81 -0.70
N THR A 148 9.99 12.60 -1.25
CA THR A 148 10.78 11.48 -0.71
C THR A 148 12.29 11.79 -0.75
N ASP A 149 12.77 12.50 -1.76
CA ASP A 149 14.19 12.85 -1.89
C ASP A 149 14.66 13.86 -0.84
N VAL A 150 13.78 14.78 -0.41
CA VAL A 150 14.11 15.83 0.56
C VAL A 150 13.81 15.46 2.02
N LEU A 151 13.21 14.29 2.27
CA LEU A 151 12.92 13.85 3.63
C LEU A 151 14.21 13.65 4.45
N PRO A 152 14.19 14.03 5.74
CA PRO A 152 15.29 13.74 6.64
C PRO A 152 15.48 12.23 6.80
N GLU A 153 16.73 11.81 6.96
CA GLU A 153 17.07 10.43 7.25
C GLU A 153 16.90 10.11 8.74
N PRO A 154 16.51 8.86 9.09
CA PRO A 154 16.18 7.75 8.20
C PRO A 154 14.77 7.86 7.58
N ARG A 155 14.65 7.67 6.26
CA ARG A 155 13.35 7.73 5.57
C ARG A 155 12.56 6.44 5.79
N VAL A 156 11.24 6.55 5.93
CA VAL A 156 10.31 5.41 6.02
C VAL A 156 9.36 5.47 4.84
N ILE A 157 9.62 4.73 3.76
CA ILE A 157 8.92 4.88 2.48
C ILE A 157 7.88 3.77 2.33
N LYS A 158 6.65 4.10 1.96
CA LYS A 158 5.60 3.13 1.63
C LYS A 158 5.56 2.88 0.13
N THR A 159 5.37 1.62 -0.26
CA THR A 159 4.98 1.25 -1.64
C THR A 159 4.09 0.00 -1.71
N HIS A 160 3.27 -0.05 -2.76
CA HIS A 160 2.56 -1.21 -3.30
C HIS A 160 3.17 -1.68 -4.62
N LEU A 161 4.24 -1.05 -5.12
CA LEU A 161 4.97 -1.52 -6.28
C LEU A 161 5.74 -2.82 -5.94
N PRO A 162 5.71 -3.83 -6.82
CA PRO A 162 6.45 -5.06 -6.66
C PRO A 162 7.96 -4.86 -6.86
N PHE A 163 8.76 -5.81 -6.38
CA PHE A 163 10.22 -5.78 -6.54
C PHE A 163 10.66 -5.70 -8.01
N SER A 164 9.89 -6.28 -8.94
CA SER A 164 10.24 -6.24 -10.37
C SER A 164 10.13 -4.84 -10.98
N ILE A 165 9.44 -3.89 -10.33
CA ILE A 165 9.29 -2.50 -10.82
C ILE A 165 10.32 -1.56 -10.18
N LEU A 166 10.77 -1.88 -8.97
CA LEU A 166 11.73 -1.06 -8.24
C LEU A 166 13.17 -1.44 -8.59
N SER A 167 14.13 -0.64 -8.10
CA SER A 167 15.55 -0.92 -8.26
C SER A 167 15.91 -2.36 -7.85
N PRO A 168 16.66 -3.11 -8.69
CA PRO A 168 17.11 -4.46 -8.34
C PRO A 168 18.06 -4.46 -7.13
N HIS A 169 18.68 -3.32 -6.83
CA HIS A 169 19.61 -3.12 -5.71
C HIS A 169 18.93 -2.62 -4.42
N ILE A 170 17.60 -2.60 -4.36
CA ILE A 170 16.87 -2.09 -3.18
C ILE A 170 17.30 -2.80 -1.89
N LEU A 171 17.51 -4.12 -1.92
CA LEU A 171 17.91 -4.89 -0.73
C LEU A 171 19.39 -4.74 -0.38
N GLU A 172 20.23 -4.33 -1.33
CA GLU A 172 21.65 -4.04 -1.07
C GLU A 172 21.80 -2.73 -0.28
N ASN A 173 20.90 -1.77 -0.53
CA ASN A 173 20.96 -0.44 0.05
C ASN A 173 19.97 -0.20 1.18
N THR A 174 18.88 -0.96 1.32
CA THR A 174 17.77 -0.59 2.20
C THR A 174 17.09 -1.79 2.83
N LYS A 175 16.58 -1.63 4.06
CA LYS A 175 15.73 -2.63 4.71
C LYS A 175 14.33 -2.60 4.14
N VAL A 176 13.82 -3.74 3.71
CA VAL A 176 12.43 -3.92 3.24
C VAL A 176 11.64 -4.71 4.28
N VAL A 177 10.54 -4.13 4.76
CA VAL A 177 9.51 -4.81 5.55
C VAL A 177 8.32 -5.09 4.65
N PHE A 178 8.11 -6.36 4.32
CA PHE A 178 6.97 -6.80 3.54
C PHE A 178 5.84 -7.26 4.44
N VAL A 179 4.61 -6.75 4.25
CA VAL A 179 3.44 -7.21 5.02
C VAL A 179 2.53 -8.07 4.15
N ALA A 180 2.43 -9.34 4.52
CA ALA A 180 1.50 -10.30 3.95
C ALA A 180 0.23 -10.39 4.81
N ARG A 181 -0.91 -10.68 4.18
CA ARG A 181 -2.19 -10.90 4.86
C ARG A 181 -2.95 -11.99 4.13
N ASN A 182 -3.73 -12.81 4.83
CA ASN A 182 -4.55 -13.82 4.19
C ASN A 182 -5.41 -13.20 3.07
N PRO A 183 -5.50 -13.85 1.90
CA PRO A 183 -6.13 -13.26 0.73
C PRO A 183 -7.62 -13.00 0.93
N LYS A 184 -8.34 -13.85 1.68
CA LYS A 184 -9.78 -13.70 1.91
C LYS A 184 -10.10 -12.37 2.63
N ASP A 185 -9.39 -12.02 3.70
CA ASP A 185 -9.55 -10.73 4.37
C ASP A 185 -8.99 -9.56 3.57
N ALA A 186 -7.90 -9.77 2.81
CA ALA A 186 -7.35 -8.76 1.91
C ALA A 186 -8.39 -8.36 0.85
N ILE A 187 -9.09 -9.33 0.25
CA ILE A 187 -10.18 -9.14 -0.72
C ILE A 187 -11.31 -8.32 -0.11
N VAL A 188 -11.84 -8.70 1.06
CA VAL A 188 -12.91 -7.92 1.73
C VAL A 188 -12.46 -6.49 2.00
N SER A 189 -11.23 -6.30 2.46
CA SER A 189 -10.72 -4.98 2.77
C SER A 189 -10.45 -4.15 1.52
N TYR A 190 -10.05 -4.77 0.41
CA TYR A 190 -9.78 -4.09 -0.84
C TYR A 190 -11.05 -3.76 -1.62
N HIS A 191 -12.08 -4.61 -1.52
CA HIS A 191 -13.41 -4.29 -2.01
C HIS A 191 -13.96 -3.02 -1.37
N HIS A 192 -13.93 -2.93 -0.02
CA HIS A 192 -14.37 -1.71 0.68
C HIS A 192 -13.56 -0.49 0.26
N HIS A 193 -12.24 -0.64 0.17
CA HIS A 193 -11.36 0.46 -0.23
C HIS A 193 -11.63 0.94 -1.66
N SER A 194 -11.85 0.02 -2.60
CA SER A 194 -12.13 0.37 -4.00
C SER A 194 -13.47 1.07 -4.18
N ARG A 195 -14.46 0.76 -3.31
CA ARG A 195 -15.73 1.49 -3.25
C ARG A 195 -15.58 2.87 -2.59
N LEU A 196 -14.66 3.00 -1.64
CA LEU A 196 -14.48 4.21 -0.83
C LEU A 196 -13.64 5.28 -1.54
N ILE A 197 -12.62 4.90 -2.31
CA ILE A 197 -11.70 5.86 -2.94
C ILE A 197 -12.22 6.30 -4.31
N LEU A 198 -12.31 7.60 -4.54
CA LEU A 198 -12.74 8.17 -5.82
C LEU A 198 -11.89 7.66 -7.00
N GLY A 199 -10.56 7.61 -6.83
CA GLY A 199 -9.63 7.13 -7.85
C GLY A 199 -9.81 5.65 -8.25
N HIS A 200 -10.57 4.87 -7.47
CA HIS A 200 -11.03 3.54 -7.88
C HIS A 200 -12.46 3.58 -8.41
N GLY A 201 -13.37 4.18 -7.63
CA GLY A 201 -14.77 4.33 -8.03
C GLY A 201 -15.50 3.01 -8.26
N TYR A 202 -15.22 1.98 -7.46
CA TYR A 202 -15.82 0.67 -7.66
C TYR A 202 -17.31 0.66 -7.32
N THR A 203 -18.15 0.23 -8.25
CA THR A 203 -19.62 0.17 -8.10
C THR A 203 -20.23 -1.22 -8.29
N GLY A 204 -19.42 -2.20 -8.72
CA GLY A 204 -19.85 -3.59 -8.92
C GLY A 204 -20.16 -4.33 -7.61
N THR A 205 -20.60 -5.58 -7.73
CA THR A 205 -20.92 -6.42 -6.56
C THR A 205 -19.66 -7.00 -5.90
N PHE A 206 -19.78 -7.56 -4.71
CA PHE A 206 -18.65 -8.21 -4.04
C PHE A 206 -18.17 -9.44 -4.82
N GLU A 207 -19.10 -10.22 -5.37
CA GLU A 207 -18.83 -11.41 -6.19
C GLU A 207 -18.00 -11.07 -7.42
N GLU A 208 -18.36 -10.01 -8.15
CA GLU A 208 -17.56 -9.53 -9.28
C GLU A 208 -16.18 -9.05 -8.84
N PHE A 209 -16.07 -8.39 -7.68
CA PHE A 209 -14.78 -7.98 -7.13
C PHE A 209 -13.86 -9.16 -6.84
N VAL A 210 -14.40 -10.25 -6.27
CA VAL A 210 -13.64 -11.50 -6.07
C VAL A 210 -13.13 -12.03 -7.41
N LYS A 211 -13.95 -12.00 -8.47
CA LYS A 211 -13.54 -12.43 -9.82
C LYS A 211 -12.43 -11.56 -10.39
N TYR A 212 -12.48 -10.24 -10.22
CA TYR A 212 -11.36 -9.37 -10.61
C TYR A 212 -10.08 -9.73 -9.85
N PHE A 213 -10.18 -9.98 -8.54
CA PHE A 213 -9.02 -10.30 -7.72
C PHE A 213 -8.35 -11.60 -8.14
N VAL A 214 -9.10 -12.69 -8.34
CA VAL A 214 -8.54 -14.00 -8.72
C VAL A 214 -8.05 -14.05 -10.17
N ALA A 215 -8.54 -13.15 -11.02
CA ALA A 215 -8.09 -12.98 -12.40
C ALA A 215 -6.85 -12.06 -12.53
N ASP A 216 -6.34 -11.54 -11.41
CA ASP A 216 -5.28 -10.54 -11.37
C ASP A 216 -5.62 -9.25 -12.13
N ASP A 217 -6.91 -8.91 -12.18
CA ASP A 217 -7.48 -7.75 -12.88
C ASP A 217 -7.72 -6.55 -11.94
N LEU A 218 -6.99 -6.46 -10.83
CA LEU A 218 -7.02 -5.30 -9.95
C LEU A 218 -5.70 -4.53 -10.01
N MET A 219 -5.76 -3.23 -9.76
CA MET A 219 -4.57 -2.38 -9.66
C MET A 219 -3.58 -2.97 -8.65
N PHE A 220 -2.29 -2.94 -8.97
CA PHE A 220 -1.20 -3.61 -8.22
C PHE A 220 -1.21 -5.15 -8.23
N GLY A 221 -2.21 -5.81 -8.82
CA GLY A 221 -2.20 -7.26 -9.09
C GLY A 221 -1.15 -7.62 -10.14
N PRO A 222 -0.58 -8.84 -10.11
CA PRO A 222 -1.03 -10.03 -9.36
C PRO A 222 -0.64 -10.12 -7.86
N TYR A 223 -1.59 -10.50 -7.00
CA TYR A 223 -1.36 -10.63 -5.53
C TYR A 223 -0.29 -11.68 -5.19
N TRP A 224 -0.42 -12.89 -5.75
CA TRP A 224 0.48 -14.00 -5.41
C TRP A 224 1.88 -13.79 -5.97
N LEU A 225 2.01 -13.13 -7.12
CA LEU A 225 3.31 -12.82 -7.69
C LEU A 225 4.08 -11.84 -6.80
N MET A 226 3.41 -10.83 -6.27
CA MET A 226 4.03 -9.88 -5.34
C MET A 226 4.53 -10.58 -4.08
N LEU A 227 3.71 -11.47 -3.49
CA LEU A 227 4.13 -12.27 -2.34
C LEU A 227 5.30 -13.21 -2.69
N ARG A 228 5.26 -13.86 -3.86
CA ARG A 228 6.32 -14.76 -4.33
C ARG A 228 7.66 -14.02 -4.45
N GLN A 229 7.68 -12.85 -5.07
CA GLN A 229 8.89 -12.03 -5.18
C GLN A 229 9.47 -11.70 -3.80
N ALA A 230 8.62 -11.36 -2.82
CA ALA A 230 9.05 -11.15 -1.44
C ALA A 230 9.56 -12.44 -0.79
N TRP A 231 8.84 -13.55 -0.96
CA TRP A 231 9.14 -14.84 -0.36
C TRP A 231 10.46 -15.44 -0.86
N GLU A 232 10.78 -15.28 -2.14
CA GLU A 232 12.07 -15.69 -2.72
C GLU A 232 13.25 -14.93 -2.11
N ARG A 233 13.00 -13.71 -1.63
CA ARG A 233 14.00 -12.82 -0.98
C ARG A 233 14.04 -12.97 0.54
N ARG A 234 13.22 -13.84 1.14
CA ARG A 234 13.00 -13.92 2.60
C ARG A 234 14.25 -14.20 3.44
N SER A 235 15.29 -14.78 2.85
CA SER A 235 16.56 -15.06 3.53
C SER A 235 17.56 -13.91 3.47
N HIS A 236 17.28 -12.87 2.67
CA HIS A 236 18.16 -11.71 2.57
C HIS A 236 18.19 -10.95 3.90
N PRO A 237 19.36 -10.51 4.42
CA PRO A 237 19.48 -9.87 5.74
C PRO A 237 18.70 -8.56 5.87
N ASN A 238 18.46 -7.87 4.74
CA ASN A 238 17.64 -6.66 4.66
C ASN A 238 16.17 -6.93 4.28
N MET A 239 15.69 -8.18 4.33
CA MET A 239 14.29 -8.53 4.07
C MET A 239 13.63 -9.03 5.35
N HIS A 240 12.46 -8.47 5.69
CA HIS A 240 11.63 -8.97 6.78
C HIS A 240 10.19 -9.12 6.34
N ILE A 241 9.66 -10.34 6.38
CA ILE A 241 8.26 -10.63 6.07
C ILE A 241 7.48 -10.71 7.37
N VAL A 242 6.39 -9.94 7.44
CA VAL A 242 5.47 -9.91 8.56
C VAL A 242 4.09 -10.33 8.09
N PHE A 243 3.44 -11.23 8.81
CA PHE A 243 2.04 -11.57 8.56
C PHE A 243 1.13 -10.69 9.42
N PHE A 244 0.11 -10.09 8.81
CA PHE A 244 -0.87 -9.25 9.50
C PHE A 244 -1.50 -9.98 10.69
N GLU A 245 -1.77 -11.27 10.52
CA GLU A 245 -2.38 -12.11 11.55
C GLU A 245 -1.42 -12.38 12.71
N GLU A 246 -0.11 -12.50 12.46
CA GLU A 246 0.88 -12.61 13.55
C GLU A 246 0.94 -11.33 14.38
N MET A 247 0.92 -10.16 13.74
CA MET A 247 0.87 -8.89 14.47
C MET A 247 -0.40 -8.77 15.30
N LYS A 248 -1.53 -9.28 14.81
CA LYS A 248 -2.80 -9.27 15.56
C LYS A 248 -2.79 -10.27 16.71
N ALA A 249 -2.12 -11.40 16.57
CA ALA A 249 -1.99 -12.43 17.61
C ALA A 249 -1.07 -11.98 18.76
N ASP A 250 0.10 -11.45 18.41
CA ASP A 250 1.13 -11.02 19.36
C ASP A 250 1.91 -9.82 18.80
N ILE A 251 1.33 -8.64 19.00
CA ILE A 251 1.95 -7.39 18.55
C ILE A 251 3.31 -7.15 19.21
N LYS A 252 3.47 -7.44 20.52
CA LYS A 252 4.74 -7.18 21.22
C LYS A 252 5.84 -8.10 20.70
N GLY A 253 5.54 -9.38 20.46
CA GLY A 253 6.47 -10.31 19.81
C GLY A 253 6.87 -9.85 18.41
N ALA A 254 5.91 -9.40 17.59
CA ALA A 254 6.19 -8.84 16.28
C ALA A 254 7.08 -7.58 16.34
N LEU A 255 6.79 -6.65 17.26
CA LEU A 255 7.60 -5.44 17.45
C LEU A 255 9.02 -5.74 17.93
N ARG A 256 9.22 -6.77 18.78
CA ARG A 256 10.58 -7.20 19.19
C ARG A 256 11.39 -7.76 18.02
N LYS A 257 10.75 -8.53 17.12
CA LYS A 257 11.39 -9.00 15.88
C LYS A 257 11.77 -7.83 14.98
N LEU A 258 10.86 -6.86 14.79
CA LEU A 258 11.14 -5.63 14.06
C LEU A 258 12.24 -4.80 14.70
N ASN A 259 12.28 -4.68 16.03
CA ASN A 259 13.32 -3.95 16.76
C ASN A 259 14.71 -4.53 16.48
N THR A 260 14.80 -5.86 16.46
CA THR A 260 16.02 -6.60 16.12
C THR A 260 16.39 -6.37 14.65
N PHE A 261 15.45 -6.55 13.72
CA PHE A 261 15.67 -6.39 12.29
C PHE A 261 16.08 -4.95 11.92
N LEU A 262 15.38 -3.95 12.46
CA LEU A 262 15.64 -2.54 12.20
C LEU A 262 16.90 -2.05 12.91
N GLY A 263 17.34 -2.72 13.99
CA GLY A 263 18.48 -2.31 14.81
C GLY A 263 18.20 -1.06 15.63
N THR A 264 16.94 -0.85 16.05
CA THR A 264 16.52 0.36 16.78
C THR A 264 16.93 0.36 18.25
N GLY A 265 17.24 -0.81 18.83
CA GLY A 265 17.71 -0.91 20.22
C GLY A 265 16.69 -0.49 21.28
N LEU A 266 15.39 -0.52 20.95
CA LEU A 266 14.33 -0.09 21.85
C LEU A 266 14.21 -1.03 23.06
N ASN A 267 13.98 -0.44 24.23
CA ASN A 267 13.69 -1.20 25.46
C ASN A 267 12.20 -1.57 25.57
N ASP A 268 11.83 -2.40 26.54
CA ASP A 268 10.44 -2.86 26.71
C ASP A 268 9.43 -1.72 26.92
N LYS A 269 9.81 -0.62 27.60
CA LYS A 269 8.95 0.54 27.78
C LYS A 269 8.67 1.25 26.46
N GLN A 270 9.69 1.41 25.62
CA GLN A 270 9.53 2.00 24.29
C GLN A 270 8.71 1.09 23.36
N ILE A 271 8.86 -0.24 23.47
CA ILE A 271 7.98 -1.19 22.77
C ILE A 271 6.53 -1.07 23.26
N GLU A 272 6.29 -0.87 24.55
CA GLU A 272 4.95 -0.61 25.09
C GLU A 272 4.35 0.68 24.49
N ASN A 273 5.12 1.77 24.52
CA ASN A 273 4.72 3.05 23.94
C ASN A 273 4.29 2.91 22.48
N VAL A 274 5.11 2.23 21.66
CA VAL A 274 4.80 1.97 20.24
C VAL A 274 3.53 1.11 20.13
N THR A 275 3.37 0.10 20.98
CA THR A 275 2.18 -0.78 20.97
C THR A 275 0.90 0.00 21.23
N GLU A 276 0.88 0.84 22.25
CA GLU A 276 -0.29 1.65 22.62
C GLU A 276 -0.60 2.71 21.56
N TRP A 277 0.43 3.45 21.13
CA TRP A 277 0.33 4.52 20.13
C TRP A 277 -0.18 4.05 18.77
N THR A 278 0.22 2.84 18.37
CA THR A 278 -0.15 2.24 17.08
C THR A 278 -1.32 1.27 17.18
N SER A 279 -1.99 1.22 18.33
CA SER A 279 -3.22 0.44 18.47
C SER A 279 -4.31 0.98 17.53
N PHE A 280 -5.18 0.08 17.06
CA PHE A 280 -6.29 0.46 16.18
C PHE A 280 -7.16 1.57 16.78
N LYS A 281 -7.40 1.49 18.10
CA LYS A 281 -8.15 2.52 18.84
C LYS A 281 -7.43 3.87 18.79
N SER A 282 -6.17 3.93 19.21
CA SER A 282 -5.39 5.18 19.23
C SER A 282 -5.28 5.80 17.84
N MET A 283 -4.91 5.01 16.83
CA MET A 283 -4.78 5.50 15.45
C MET A 283 -6.10 6.04 14.89
N LYS A 284 -7.23 5.40 15.23
CA LYS A 284 -8.55 5.85 14.79
C LYS A 284 -8.96 7.16 15.49
N GLU A 285 -8.72 7.26 16.79
CA GLU A 285 -9.01 8.48 17.58
C GLU A 285 -8.15 9.67 17.15
N ARG A 286 -6.88 9.42 16.76
CA ARG A 286 -5.96 10.45 16.24
C ARG A 286 -6.24 10.83 14.78
N GLY A 287 -7.15 10.15 14.09
CA GLY A 287 -7.44 10.43 12.70
C GLY A 287 -6.20 10.34 11.80
N VAL A 288 -5.42 9.25 11.84
CA VAL A 288 -4.12 9.14 11.10
C VAL A 288 -4.23 9.41 9.59
N MET A 289 -5.42 9.25 9.01
CA MET A 289 -5.69 9.56 7.60
C MET A 289 -6.25 10.98 7.37
N GLU A 290 -6.60 11.70 8.41
CA GLU A 290 -7.04 13.10 8.33
C GLU A 290 -5.86 13.97 7.88
N GLY A 291 -6.12 14.92 6.98
CA GLY A 291 -5.09 15.77 6.36
C GLY A 291 -4.18 15.06 5.35
N THR A 292 -4.30 13.73 5.16
CA THR A 292 -3.54 13.00 4.13
C THR A 292 -4.19 13.04 2.75
N ALA A 293 -5.49 13.31 2.70
CA ALA A 293 -6.27 13.50 1.50
C ALA A 293 -7.45 14.41 1.82
N ASP A 294 -7.84 15.25 0.86
CA ASP A 294 -9.04 16.08 0.93
C ASP A 294 -10.31 15.22 1.07
N ASP A 295 -11.40 15.78 1.62
CA ASP A 295 -12.65 15.04 1.77
C ASP A 295 -13.23 14.57 0.43
N SER A 296 -12.91 15.26 -0.67
CA SER A 296 -13.26 14.86 -2.05
C SER A 296 -12.53 13.61 -2.56
N PHE A 297 -11.49 13.15 -1.86
CA PHE A 297 -10.81 11.90 -2.18
C PHE A 297 -11.66 10.65 -1.87
N TRP A 298 -12.67 10.81 -1.01
CA TRP A 298 -13.55 9.74 -0.55
C TRP A 298 -14.93 9.86 -1.20
N ILE A 299 -15.53 8.73 -1.57
CA ILE A 299 -16.94 8.66 -1.97
C ILE A 299 -17.77 8.76 -0.69
N LYS A 300 -18.41 9.92 -0.50
CA LYS A 300 -19.12 10.31 0.72
C LYS A 300 -20.19 9.30 1.11
N GLU A 301 -20.98 8.82 0.16
CA GLU A 301 -22.06 7.87 0.41
C GLU A 301 -21.54 6.57 1.00
N VAL A 302 -20.37 6.09 0.54
CA VAL A 302 -19.73 4.88 1.07
C VAL A 302 -19.10 5.17 2.43
N LYS A 303 -18.45 6.32 2.61
CA LYS A 303 -17.87 6.74 3.90
C LYS A 303 -18.94 6.81 5.00
N ASP A 304 -20.09 7.42 4.70
CA ASP A 304 -21.18 7.64 5.65
C ASP A 304 -21.93 6.34 5.98
N LYS A 305 -22.16 5.46 4.99
CA LYS A 305 -22.93 4.22 5.17
C LYS A 305 -22.10 3.04 5.67
N ASP A 306 -20.92 2.85 5.09
CA ASP A 306 -20.12 1.63 5.27
C ASP A 306 -18.83 1.87 6.10
N GLY A 307 -18.56 3.13 6.43
CA GLY A 307 -17.43 3.58 7.24
C GLY A 307 -16.20 4.00 6.43
N GLY A 308 -15.32 4.77 7.09
CA GLY A 308 -14.10 5.31 6.47
C GLY A 308 -12.96 4.30 6.29
N PHE A 309 -11.75 4.83 6.05
CA PHE A 309 -10.56 4.03 5.72
C PHE A 309 -10.17 3.03 6.83
N MET A 310 -10.22 3.45 8.09
CA MET A 310 -10.00 2.59 9.26
C MET A 310 -11.31 1.92 9.71
N ARG A 311 -11.64 0.78 9.09
CA ARG A 311 -12.93 0.10 9.24
C ARG A 311 -13.05 -0.79 10.50
N LYS A 312 -12.42 -1.98 10.49
CA LYS A 312 -12.52 -2.99 11.59
C LYS A 312 -11.19 -3.44 12.20
N GLY A 313 -10.08 -3.40 11.46
CA GLY A 313 -8.76 -3.81 11.99
C GLY A 313 -8.69 -5.23 12.57
N THR A 314 -9.47 -6.16 12.00
CA THR A 314 -9.61 -7.55 12.50
C THR A 314 -9.28 -8.60 11.44
N THR A 315 -9.18 -9.86 11.87
CA THR A 315 -8.98 -11.07 11.05
C THR A 315 -10.27 -11.90 11.02
N GLY A 316 -10.52 -12.63 9.94
CA GLY A 316 -11.67 -13.52 9.79
C GLY A 316 -12.99 -12.84 9.43
N ASP A 317 -12.98 -11.54 9.07
CA ASP A 317 -14.21 -10.82 8.67
C ASP A 317 -14.74 -11.34 7.33
N TRP A 318 -13.89 -12.00 6.54
CA TRP A 318 -14.27 -12.68 5.30
C TRP A 318 -15.41 -13.69 5.47
N LYS A 319 -15.51 -14.37 6.62
CA LYS A 319 -16.60 -15.33 6.91
C LYS A 319 -17.99 -14.68 6.89
N ASN A 320 -18.07 -13.36 7.10
CA ASN A 320 -19.33 -12.62 7.07
C ASN A 320 -19.70 -12.11 5.66
N LYS A 321 -18.85 -12.35 4.65
CA LYS A 321 -18.98 -11.78 3.30
C LYS A 321 -18.94 -12.82 2.19
N PHE A 322 -18.19 -13.89 2.39
CA PHE A 322 -18.04 -14.95 1.39
C PHE A 322 -19.24 -15.89 1.41
N THR A 323 -19.75 -16.23 0.23
CA THR A 323 -20.58 -17.42 0.04
C THR A 323 -19.68 -18.67 -0.07
N PRO A 324 -20.21 -19.88 0.12
CA PRO A 324 -19.43 -21.11 -0.07
C PRO A 324 -18.77 -21.22 -1.45
N GLU A 325 -19.42 -20.70 -2.51
CA GLU A 325 -18.90 -20.72 -3.88
C GLU A 325 -17.71 -19.77 -4.04
N LEU A 326 -17.79 -18.57 -3.48
CA LEU A 326 -16.67 -17.62 -3.49
C LEU A 326 -15.49 -18.13 -2.66
N GLU A 327 -15.79 -18.78 -1.53
CA GLU A 327 -14.77 -19.37 -0.68
C GLU A 327 -14.00 -20.46 -1.45
N LYS A 328 -14.73 -21.38 -2.07
CA LYS A 328 -14.15 -22.43 -2.91
C LYS A 328 -13.30 -21.86 -4.04
N LEU A 329 -13.79 -20.83 -4.76
CA LEU A 329 -13.06 -20.17 -5.83
C LEU A 329 -11.71 -19.62 -5.34
N VAL A 330 -11.71 -18.93 -4.21
CA VAL A 330 -10.48 -18.34 -3.64
C VAL A 330 -9.56 -19.42 -3.07
N ASP A 331 -10.09 -20.51 -2.51
CA ASP A 331 -9.28 -21.62 -2.02
C ASP A 331 -8.57 -22.37 -3.16
N GLU A 332 -9.27 -22.66 -4.25
CA GLU A 332 -8.67 -23.27 -5.45
C GLU A 332 -7.61 -22.36 -6.09
N TRP A 333 -7.92 -21.06 -6.22
CA TRP A 333 -6.97 -20.06 -6.69
C TRP A 333 -5.74 -19.96 -5.76
N THR A 334 -5.95 -19.99 -4.45
CA THR A 334 -4.87 -19.94 -3.44
C THR A 334 -3.99 -21.18 -3.52
N GLN A 335 -4.58 -22.37 -3.58
CA GLN A 335 -3.85 -23.63 -3.67
C GLN A 335 -2.98 -23.70 -4.93
N LYS A 336 -3.50 -23.23 -6.07
CA LYS A 336 -2.76 -23.17 -7.34
C LYS A 336 -1.47 -22.34 -7.23
N HIS A 337 -1.48 -21.28 -6.42
CA HIS A 337 -0.34 -20.37 -6.29
C HIS A 337 0.59 -20.68 -5.10
N LEU A 338 0.05 -21.26 -4.02
CA LEU A 338 0.81 -21.59 -2.81
C LEU A 338 1.60 -22.90 -2.90
N GLY A 339 1.21 -23.80 -3.81
CA GLY A 339 1.68 -25.19 -3.82
C GLY A 339 3.19 -25.36 -3.71
N ASP A 340 3.98 -24.49 -4.33
CA ASP A 340 5.45 -24.50 -4.32
C ASP A 340 6.07 -23.50 -3.33
N LEU A 341 5.31 -22.54 -2.80
CA LEU A 341 5.81 -21.52 -1.88
C LEU A 341 5.92 -22.02 -0.43
N GLY A 342 5.06 -22.97 -0.02
CA GLY A 342 5.03 -23.48 1.35
C GLY A 342 4.65 -22.42 2.41
N VAL A 343 4.08 -21.28 1.98
CA VAL A 343 3.58 -20.24 2.87
C VAL A 343 2.30 -20.71 3.54
N ASN A 344 2.23 -20.59 4.87
CA ASN A 344 1.04 -20.94 5.64
C ASN A 344 0.45 -19.70 6.31
N PHE A 345 -0.69 -19.23 5.80
CA PHE A 345 -1.44 -18.14 6.41
C PHE A 345 -2.30 -18.63 7.57
N LYS A 346 -2.36 -17.85 8.65
CA LYS A 346 -3.37 -18.04 9.70
C LYS A 346 -4.67 -17.41 9.24
N TYR A 347 -5.68 -18.22 8.90
CA TYR A 347 -7.00 -17.73 8.43
C TYR A 347 -7.94 -17.30 9.56
N SER A 348 -7.58 -17.63 10.80
CA SER A 348 -8.22 -17.18 12.03
C SER A 348 -7.20 -17.10 13.15
N LEU A 349 -7.47 -16.23 14.12
CA LEU A 349 -6.74 -16.15 15.39
C LEU A 349 -7.31 -17.12 16.42
#